data_AF-A0A2V5WJL6-F1
#
_entry.id   AF-A0A2V5WJL6-F1
#
_cell.length_a   1.000
_cell.length_b   1.000
_cell.length_c   1.000
_cell.angle_alpha   90.00
_cell.angle_beta   90.00
_cell.angle_gamma   90.00
#
_symmetry.space_group_name_H-M   'P 1'
#
loop_
_entity.id
_entity.type
_entity.pdbx_description
1 polymer ?
#
loop_
_entity_poly.entity_id
_entity_poly.type
_entity_poly.pdbx_seq_one_letter_code
_entity_poly.pdbx_strand_id
1 'polypeptide(L)'
;MSERSQTVPTPEGEYFESTRFAGLSFLLGSVALVALVLCALGAVVNPHQFSYSWLFAFAFFFTLCAGCFFWTIVHHATDAEWTVVVRRQLENIAALLAVLALLFVPILLLRHHLYAWMDIPPGHEAALDFKRAYLDFNFFLIRAIVFLGYFIVASQLLRRFSVRQDRDGNPQFTIWMRRVSFASLPMFALCLTFGAFDWLMSLNYHWFSTMFGVYIFAGAAGSSMSLLVLVITALRQAGYLKDVVTLEHYHIMGKWMLAFCIFWAYIGFGQYMLIWYANIPEETQFFIARNTQSWWALSMLLVVGRFFGPFAILLLRSIKKHPHQLCIVAGWIVFMQMLDMYLIVLPALHGTGVHVSIWDLLSLIAIGATLGFVYLRLVPRTSLFPVRDPRLIESLKLVN
;
A
#
# COMPACT_ATOMS: atom_id res chain seq x y z
N MET A 1 19.83 -33.05 27.76
CA MET A 1 19.29 -32.37 26.55
C MET A 1 17.86 -32.84 26.27
N SER A 2 16.91 -32.57 27.18
CA SER A 2 15.52 -33.07 27.07
C SER A 2 14.51 -32.03 27.59
N GLU A 3 14.35 -30.91 26.86
CA GLU A 3 13.28 -29.93 27.12
C GLU A 3 12.65 -29.42 25.81
N ARG A 4 12.33 -30.33 24.87
CA ARG A 4 11.63 -29.97 23.61
C ARG A 4 10.28 -30.67 23.41
N SER A 5 9.64 -31.18 24.46
CA SER A 5 8.38 -31.93 24.33
C SER A 5 7.19 -31.39 25.12
N GLN A 6 7.15 -30.10 25.46
CA GLN A 6 5.86 -29.44 25.61
C GLN A 6 5.32 -29.11 24.22
N THR A 7 4.76 -30.15 23.58
CA THR A 7 4.00 -30.05 22.34
C THR A 7 2.76 -29.21 22.65
N VAL A 8 2.86 -27.90 22.45
CA VAL A 8 1.68 -27.06 22.30
C VAL A 8 0.92 -27.69 21.13
N PRO A 9 -0.32 -28.18 21.32
CA PRO A 9 -1.08 -28.73 20.22
C PRO A 9 -1.19 -27.64 19.15
N THR A 10 -0.86 -27.98 17.90
CA THR A 10 -1.00 -27.04 16.78
C THR A 10 -2.47 -26.62 16.74
N PRO A 11 -2.78 -25.31 16.88
CA PRO A 11 -4.16 -24.86 16.92
C PRO A 11 -4.85 -25.25 15.60
N GLU A 12 -6.11 -25.69 15.71
CA GLU A 12 -6.92 -25.95 14.53
C GLU A 12 -7.11 -24.66 13.71
N GLY A 13 -7.31 -24.82 12.41
CA GLY A 13 -7.51 -23.67 11.52
C GLY A 13 -8.75 -22.89 11.90
N GLU A 14 -8.59 -21.58 12.06
CA GLU A 14 -9.69 -20.69 12.39
C GLU A 14 -10.26 -20.08 11.12
N TYR A 15 -11.57 -20.24 10.90
CA TYR A 15 -12.24 -19.78 9.69
C TYR A 15 -13.18 -18.61 9.97
N PHE A 16 -13.19 -17.65 9.06
CA PHE A 16 -14.06 -16.48 9.17
C PHE A 16 -15.51 -16.83 8.82
N GLU A 17 -16.44 -16.53 9.71
CA GLU A 17 -17.86 -16.81 9.50
C GLU A 17 -18.50 -15.72 8.62
N SER A 18 -18.68 -16.04 7.34
CA SER A 18 -19.24 -15.08 6.37
C SER A 18 -20.67 -14.62 6.71
N THR A 19 -21.47 -15.44 7.39
CA THR A 19 -22.85 -15.13 7.77
C THR A 19 -22.94 -14.00 8.78
N ARG A 20 -22.03 -13.96 9.76
CA ARG A 20 -21.99 -12.92 10.81
C ARG A 20 -21.70 -11.53 10.24
N PHE A 21 -20.98 -11.45 9.12
CA PHE A 21 -20.61 -10.19 8.45
C PHE A 21 -21.32 -9.98 7.12
N ALA A 22 -22.37 -10.76 6.83
CA ALA A 22 -23.13 -10.65 5.58
C ALA A 22 -23.74 -9.24 5.41
N GLY A 23 -24.24 -8.64 6.48
CA GLY A 23 -24.77 -7.27 6.46
C GLY A 23 -23.70 -6.23 6.11
N LEU A 24 -22.50 -6.33 6.68
CA LEU A 24 -21.38 -5.44 6.36
C LEU A 24 -20.89 -5.65 4.91
N SER A 25 -20.79 -6.90 4.46
CA SER A 25 -20.42 -7.22 3.08
C SER A 25 -21.45 -6.67 2.09
N PHE A 26 -22.74 -6.81 2.38
CA PHE A 26 -23.81 -6.25 1.55
C PHE A 26 -23.77 -4.73 1.51
N LEU A 27 -23.55 -4.08 2.67
CA LEU A 27 -23.40 -2.63 2.77
C LEU A 27 -22.21 -2.14 1.92
N LEU A 28 -21.03 -2.74 2.08
CA LEU A 28 -19.84 -2.36 1.31
C LEU A 28 -20.03 -2.61 -0.19
N GLY A 29 -20.67 -3.71 -0.57
CA GLY A 29 -20.99 -4.01 -1.97
C GLY A 29 -21.95 -2.98 -2.58
N SER A 30 -22.97 -2.58 -1.83
CA SER A 30 -23.96 -1.57 -2.25
C SER A 30 -23.32 -0.19 -2.36
N VAL A 31 -22.54 0.22 -1.36
CA VAL A 31 -21.79 1.48 -1.37
C VAL A 31 -20.78 1.51 -2.50
N ALA A 32 -20.05 0.42 -2.74
CA ALA A 32 -19.13 0.30 -3.86
C ALA A 32 -19.84 0.48 -5.20
N LEU A 33 -20.98 -0.18 -5.40
CA LEU A 33 -21.75 -0.07 -6.64
C LEU A 33 -22.23 1.37 -6.88
N VAL A 34 -22.87 1.99 -5.87
CA VAL A 34 -23.38 3.36 -5.98
C VAL A 34 -22.22 4.34 -6.21
N ALA A 35 -21.14 4.23 -5.45
CA ALA A 35 -19.98 5.12 -5.58
C ALA A 35 -19.29 4.96 -6.95
N LEU A 36 -19.15 3.74 -7.48
CA LEU A 36 -18.60 3.51 -8.82
C LEU A 36 -19.49 4.11 -9.93
N VAL A 37 -20.82 4.00 -9.80
CA VAL A 37 -21.76 4.63 -10.75
C VAL A 37 -21.64 6.15 -10.70
N LEU A 38 -21.57 6.74 -9.51
CA LEU A 38 -21.37 8.18 -9.34
C LEU A 38 -20.00 8.63 -9.87
N CYS A 39 -18.93 7.84 -9.67
CA CYS A 39 -17.62 8.10 -10.25
C CYS A 39 -17.66 8.05 -11.79
N ALA A 40 -18.42 7.12 -12.38
CA ALA A 40 -18.61 7.07 -13.83
C ALA A 40 -19.31 8.33 -14.37
N LEU A 41 -20.27 8.89 -13.61
CA LEU A 41 -20.86 10.20 -13.93
C LEU A 41 -19.83 11.33 -13.78
N GLY A 42 -19.01 11.30 -12.73
CA GLY A 42 -17.92 12.26 -12.52
C GLY A 42 -16.91 12.30 -13.66
N ALA A 43 -16.59 11.13 -14.22
CA ALA A 43 -15.73 11.00 -15.38
C ALA A 43 -16.27 11.70 -16.63
N VAL A 44 -17.59 11.93 -16.72
CA VAL A 44 -18.23 12.63 -17.85
C VAL A 44 -18.45 14.11 -17.52
N VAL A 45 -18.86 14.43 -16.29
CA VAL A 45 -19.22 15.79 -15.88
C VAL A 45 -17.99 16.67 -15.67
N ASN A 46 -16.95 16.16 -15.01
CA ASN A 46 -15.71 16.88 -14.78
C ASN A 46 -14.51 15.93 -14.94
N PRO A 47 -14.21 15.52 -16.18
CA PRO A 47 -13.18 14.51 -16.46
C PRO A 47 -11.80 14.93 -15.94
N HIS A 48 -11.51 16.24 -15.98
CA HIS A 48 -10.22 16.78 -15.56
C HIS A 48 -10.02 16.70 -14.05
N GLN A 49 -10.98 17.12 -13.22
CA GLN A 49 -10.88 16.92 -11.78
C GLN A 49 -10.90 15.44 -11.41
N PHE A 50 -11.84 14.69 -12.01
CA PHE A 50 -12.06 13.29 -11.67
C PHE A 50 -10.83 12.41 -11.93
N SER A 51 -10.10 12.64 -13.02
CA SER A 51 -8.93 11.85 -13.37
C SER A 51 -7.85 11.91 -12.27
N TYR A 52 -7.54 13.10 -11.76
CA TYR A 52 -6.59 13.28 -10.64
C TYR A 52 -7.12 12.72 -9.34
N SER A 53 -8.40 12.94 -9.02
CA SER A 53 -9.06 12.36 -7.83
C SER A 53 -9.00 10.83 -7.83
N TRP A 54 -9.21 10.21 -9.01
CA TRP A 54 -9.15 8.76 -9.19
C TRP A 54 -7.72 8.23 -9.07
N LEU A 55 -6.75 8.90 -9.71
CA LEU A 55 -5.33 8.54 -9.60
C LEU A 55 -4.84 8.64 -8.14
N PHE A 56 -5.24 9.68 -7.42
CA PHE A 56 -4.95 9.85 -6.00
C PHE A 56 -5.47 8.66 -5.17
N ALA A 57 -6.76 8.34 -5.31
CA ALA A 57 -7.37 7.22 -4.58
C ALA A 57 -6.71 5.88 -4.97
N PHE A 58 -6.45 5.66 -6.26
CA PHE A 58 -5.74 4.50 -6.75
C PHE A 58 -4.35 4.37 -6.12
N ALA A 59 -3.54 5.44 -6.15
CA ALA A 59 -2.19 5.45 -5.59
C ALA A 59 -2.18 5.15 -4.08
N PHE A 60 -3.13 5.74 -3.35
CA PHE A 60 -3.32 5.45 -1.93
C PHE A 60 -3.57 3.96 -1.66
N PHE A 61 -4.58 3.35 -2.27
CA PHE A 61 -4.87 1.94 -2.03
C PHE A 61 -3.81 1.00 -2.63
N PHE A 62 -3.19 1.39 -3.74
CA PHE A 62 -2.08 0.66 -4.35
C PHE A 62 -0.87 0.59 -3.41
N THR A 63 -0.47 1.69 -2.80
CA THR A 63 0.65 1.70 -1.83
C THR A 63 0.36 0.82 -0.61
N LEU A 64 -0.88 0.79 -0.11
CA LEU A 64 -1.28 -0.13 0.96
C LEU A 64 -1.15 -1.61 0.56
N CYS A 65 -1.69 -1.98 -0.60
CA CYS A 65 -1.68 -3.37 -1.07
C CYS A 65 -0.28 -3.83 -1.49
N ALA A 66 0.48 -2.96 -2.17
CA ALA A 66 1.86 -3.22 -2.57
C ALA A 66 2.78 -3.35 -1.35
N GLY A 67 2.56 -2.56 -0.29
CA GLY A 67 3.26 -2.73 0.97
C GLY A 67 2.95 -4.07 1.65
N CYS A 68 1.70 -4.52 1.66
CA CYS A 68 1.36 -5.86 2.19
C CYS A 68 2.04 -6.98 1.38
N PHE A 69 2.13 -6.82 0.07
CA PHE A 69 2.87 -7.73 -0.79
C PHE A 69 4.38 -7.73 -0.46
N PHE A 70 4.98 -6.55 -0.27
CA PHE A 70 6.37 -6.41 0.19
C PHE A 70 6.65 -7.17 1.48
N TRP A 71 5.80 -7.00 2.51
CA TRP A 71 5.98 -7.73 3.78
C TRP A 71 5.87 -9.24 3.62
N THR A 72 5.00 -9.71 2.72
CA THR A 72 4.88 -11.13 2.38
C THR A 72 6.16 -11.66 1.73
N ILE A 73 6.75 -10.90 0.79
CA ILE A 73 8.04 -11.25 0.17
C ILE A 73 9.13 -11.33 1.23
N VAL A 74 9.29 -10.26 2.04
CA VAL A 74 10.34 -10.16 3.05
C VAL A 74 10.25 -11.31 4.04
N HIS A 75 9.05 -11.61 4.53
CA HIS A 75 8.85 -12.71 5.48
C HIS A 75 9.39 -14.05 4.95
N HIS A 76 9.06 -14.42 3.71
CA HIS A 76 9.53 -15.66 3.11
C HIS A 76 11.02 -15.63 2.76
N ALA A 77 11.58 -14.45 2.50
CA ALA A 77 13.00 -14.29 2.18
C ALA A 77 13.90 -14.30 3.43
N THR A 78 13.46 -13.68 4.51
CA THR A 78 14.21 -13.57 5.78
C THR A 78 13.83 -14.63 6.80
N ASP A 79 12.89 -15.50 6.45
CA ASP A 79 12.51 -16.61 7.31
C ASP A 79 11.91 -16.17 8.66
N ALA A 80 11.24 -15.02 8.68
CA ALA A 80 10.81 -14.35 9.91
C ALA A 80 9.74 -15.14 10.68
N GLU A 81 10.06 -15.65 11.85
CA GLU A 81 9.15 -16.46 12.67
C GLU A 81 7.91 -15.69 13.15
N TRP A 82 8.07 -14.44 13.59
CA TRP A 82 6.99 -13.65 14.22
C TRP A 82 5.78 -13.37 13.30
N THR A 83 5.98 -13.39 11.99
CA THR A 83 4.97 -12.89 11.03
C THR A 83 3.96 -13.96 10.64
N VAL A 84 4.23 -15.24 10.94
CA VAL A 84 3.43 -16.38 10.45
C VAL A 84 1.95 -16.22 10.79
N VAL A 85 1.64 -15.88 12.03
CA VAL A 85 0.26 -15.77 12.53
C VAL A 85 -0.55 -14.63 11.88
N VAL A 86 0.13 -13.60 11.35
CA VAL A 86 -0.51 -12.47 10.67
C VAL A 86 -0.35 -12.52 9.15
N ARG A 87 0.49 -13.41 8.63
CA ARG A 87 0.91 -13.48 7.22
C ARG A 87 -0.26 -13.67 6.26
N ARG A 88 -1.21 -14.51 6.62
CA ARG A 88 -2.39 -14.76 5.78
C ARG A 88 -3.18 -13.48 5.49
N GLN A 89 -3.22 -12.53 6.43
CA GLN A 89 -3.89 -11.25 6.21
C GLN A 89 -3.11 -10.36 5.24
N LEU A 90 -1.77 -10.35 5.33
CA LEU A 90 -0.91 -9.70 4.33
C LEU A 90 -1.13 -10.29 2.94
N GLU A 91 -1.16 -11.61 2.80
CA GLU A 91 -1.42 -12.29 1.54
C GLU A 91 -2.82 -11.99 0.97
N ASN A 92 -3.85 -11.93 1.82
CA ASN A 92 -5.21 -11.60 1.42
C ASN A 92 -5.33 -10.15 0.94
N ILE A 93 -4.68 -9.19 1.59
CA ILE A 93 -4.66 -7.78 1.15
C ILE A 93 -3.82 -7.62 -0.11
N ALA A 94 -2.66 -8.29 -0.20
CA ALA A 94 -1.82 -8.28 -1.40
C ALA A 94 -2.56 -8.84 -2.63
N ALA A 95 -3.40 -9.87 -2.44
CA ALA A 95 -4.21 -10.43 -3.52
C ALA A 95 -5.19 -9.42 -4.14
N LEU A 96 -5.54 -8.35 -3.43
CA LEU A 96 -6.40 -7.26 -3.94
C LEU A 96 -5.71 -6.42 -5.02
N LEU A 97 -4.40 -6.57 -5.24
CA LEU A 97 -3.69 -5.95 -6.37
C LEU A 97 -4.33 -6.34 -7.72
N ALA A 98 -4.97 -7.51 -7.82
CA ALA A 98 -5.74 -7.89 -9.00
C ALA A 98 -6.98 -7.03 -9.23
N VAL A 99 -7.65 -6.60 -8.16
CA VAL A 99 -8.79 -5.67 -8.26
C VAL A 99 -8.28 -4.28 -8.64
N LEU A 100 -7.16 -3.84 -8.04
CA LEU A 100 -6.56 -2.56 -8.38
C LEU A 100 -6.12 -2.49 -9.84
N ALA A 101 -5.57 -3.56 -10.41
CA ALA A 101 -5.24 -3.58 -11.83
C ALA A 101 -6.45 -3.33 -12.74
N LEU A 102 -7.64 -3.82 -12.37
CA LEU A 102 -8.88 -3.49 -13.07
C LEU A 102 -9.26 -2.01 -12.86
N LEU A 103 -9.12 -1.51 -11.64
CA LEU A 103 -9.37 -0.10 -11.28
C LEU A 103 -8.31 0.87 -11.85
N PHE A 104 -7.26 0.35 -12.50
CA PHE A 104 -6.31 1.14 -13.28
C PHE A 104 -6.85 1.51 -14.68
N VAL A 105 -7.87 0.79 -15.19
CA VAL A 105 -8.44 1.04 -16.52
C VAL A 105 -8.96 2.48 -16.69
N PRO A 106 -9.70 3.09 -15.73
CA PRO A 106 -10.11 4.49 -15.84
C PRO A 106 -8.94 5.47 -16.00
N ILE A 107 -7.77 5.18 -15.41
CA ILE A 107 -6.56 6.01 -15.57
C ILE A 107 -6.09 5.98 -17.02
N LEU A 108 -6.12 4.80 -17.67
CA LEU A 108 -5.76 4.66 -19.09
C LEU A 108 -6.77 5.34 -20.02
N LEU A 109 -8.07 5.30 -19.68
CA LEU A 109 -9.12 5.94 -20.47
C LEU A 109 -9.04 7.47 -20.38
N LEU A 110 -8.78 8.00 -19.18
CA LEU A 110 -8.73 9.45 -18.89
C LEU A 110 -7.31 10.03 -18.97
N ARG A 111 -6.37 9.29 -19.54
CA ARG A 111 -4.92 9.62 -19.56
C ARG A 111 -4.60 11.02 -20.09
N HIS A 112 -5.34 11.49 -21.10
CA HIS A 112 -5.14 12.81 -21.71
C HIS A 112 -5.44 13.96 -20.73
N HIS A 113 -6.24 13.71 -19.70
CA HIS A 113 -6.47 14.69 -18.64
C HIS A 113 -5.43 14.64 -17.52
N LEU A 114 -4.59 13.61 -17.47
CA LEU A 114 -3.57 13.43 -16.41
C LEU A 114 -2.18 13.79 -16.88
N TYR A 115 -1.86 13.39 -18.10
CA TYR A 115 -0.50 13.35 -18.61
C TYR A 115 -0.41 14.29 -19.81
N ALA A 116 -0.13 15.57 -19.55
CA ALA A 116 -0.03 16.60 -20.59
C ALA A 116 0.97 16.25 -21.70
N TRP A 117 2.03 15.49 -21.38
CA TRP A 117 3.01 15.01 -22.35
C TRP A 117 2.43 14.10 -23.44
N MET A 118 1.25 13.49 -23.23
CA MET A 118 0.60 12.64 -24.23
C MET A 118 -0.02 13.42 -25.39
N ASP A 119 -0.28 14.71 -25.19
CA ASP A 119 -0.92 15.58 -26.19
C ASP A 119 0.08 16.44 -26.97
N ILE A 120 1.36 16.45 -26.55
CA ILE A 120 2.41 17.30 -27.12
C ILE A 120 3.14 16.57 -28.27
N PRO A 121 2.99 17.01 -29.53
CA PRO A 121 3.64 16.36 -30.66
C PRO A 121 5.16 16.57 -30.70
N PRO A 122 5.92 15.68 -31.36
CA PRO A 122 7.38 15.81 -31.53
C PRO A 122 7.83 17.18 -32.03
N GLY A 123 8.95 17.69 -31.50
CA GLY A 123 9.58 18.93 -31.94
C GLY A 123 9.05 20.20 -31.29
N HIS A 124 8.06 20.11 -30.39
CA HIS A 124 7.50 21.26 -29.69
C HIS A 124 8.24 21.57 -28.38
N GLU A 125 8.78 20.54 -27.72
CA GLU A 125 9.47 20.68 -26.43
C GLU A 125 10.68 19.77 -26.32
N ALA A 126 11.88 20.36 -26.27
CA ALA A 126 13.14 19.61 -26.22
C ALA A 126 13.24 18.68 -24.99
N ALA A 127 12.72 19.10 -23.84
CA ALA A 127 12.76 18.31 -22.61
C ALA A 127 11.93 17.02 -22.71
N LEU A 128 10.76 17.09 -23.37
CA LEU A 128 9.92 15.93 -23.64
C LEU A 128 10.51 15.08 -24.75
N ASP A 129 11.01 15.70 -25.82
CA ASP A 129 11.61 15.01 -26.97
C ASP A 129 12.76 14.08 -26.54
N PHE A 130 13.59 14.52 -25.59
CA PHE A 130 14.64 13.68 -25.00
C PHE A 130 14.10 12.47 -24.24
N LYS A 131 12.88 12.56 -23.68
CA LYS A 131 12.24 11.51 -22.88
C LYS A 131 11.26 10.65 -23.67
N ARG A 132 10.98 10.94 -24.95
CA ARG A 132 9.95 10.24 -25.76
C ARG A 132 10.16 8.73 -25.88
N ALA A 133 11.41 8.27 -25.89
CA ALA A 133 11.68 6.84 -25.91
C ALA A 133 11.10 6.13 -24.68
N TYR A 134 10.93 6.83 -23.55
CA TYR A 134 10.31 6.34 -22.33
C TYR A 134 8.84 6.81 -22.19
N LEU A 135 8.56 8.09 -22.43
CA LEU A 135 7.26 8.74 -22.38
C LEU A 135 6.55 8.65 -23.75
N ASP A 136 6.33 7.42 -24.19
CA ASP A 136 5.45 7.07 -25.31
C ASP A 136 4.26 6.28 -24.78
N PHE A 137 3.07 6.48 -25.35
CA PHE A 137 1.85 5.82 -24.87
C PHE A 137 1.92 4.29 -25.00
N ASN A 138 2.41 3.76 -26.12
CA ASN A 138 2.47 2.31 -26.32
C ASN A 138 3.44 1.69 -25.32
N PHE A 139 4.60 2.33 -25.12
CA PHE A 139 5.58 1.84 -24.17
C PHE A 139 5.11 1.98 -22.71
N PHE A 140 4.44 3.09 -22.36
CA PHE A 140 3.76 3.27 -21.07
C PHE A 140 2.73 2.16 -20.81
N LEU A 141 1.89 1.83 -21.80
CA LEU A 141 0.88 0.79 -21.68
C LEU A 141 1.50 -0.59 -21.46
N ILE A 142 2.54 -0.94 -22.23
CA ILE A 142 3.28 -2.19 -22.06
C ILE A 142 3.86 -2.28 -20.65
N ARG A 143 4.51 -1.22 -20.17
CA ARG A 143 5.07 -1.17 -18.81
C ARG A 143 3.99 -1.31 -17.75
N ALA A 144 2.87 -0.61 -17.87
CA ALA A 144 1.75 -0.73 -16.95
C ALA A 144 1.21 -2.18 -16.88
N ILE A 145 1.05 -2.85 -18.02
CA ILE A 145 0.63 -4.26 -18.10
C ILE A 145 1.68 -5.16 -17.43
N VAL A 146 2.97 -4.96 -17.70
CA VAL A 146 4.06 -5.75 -17.11
C VAL A 146 4.11 -5.56 -15.59
N PHE A 147 4.03 -4.32 -15.09
CA PHE A 147 4.11 -4.02 -13.66
C PHE A 147 2.91 -4.59 -12.91
N LEU A 148 1.68 -4.27 -13.35
CA LEU A 148 0.47 -4.79 -12.72
C LEU A 148 0.36 -6.31 -12.87
N GLY A 149 0.73 -6.86 -14.04
CA GLY A 149 0.80 -8.30 -14.29
C GLY A 149 1.76 -9.00 -13.33
N TYR A 150 2.95 -8.44 -13.11
CA TYR A 150 3.90 -8.92 -12.10
C TYR A 150 3.29 -8.92 -10.70
N PHE A 151 2.74 -7.79 -10.26
CA PHE A 151 2.11 -7.66 -8.93
C PHE A 151 1.01 -8.69 -8.72
N ILE A 152 0.17 -8.93 -9.74
CA ILE A 152 -0.88 -9.95 -9.71
C ILE A 152 -0.28 -11.35 -9.62
N VAL A 153 0.58 -11.71 -10.57
CA VAL A 153 1.09 -13.08 -10.69
C VAL A 153 1.86 -13.46 -9.43
N ALA A 154 2.77 -12.60 -8.96
CA ALA A 154 3.59 -12.91 -7.80
C ALA A 154 2.77 -12.98 -6.49
N SER A 155 1.87 -12.01 -6.24
CA SER A 155 1.02 -12.04 -5.04
C SER A 155 0.07 -13.24 -5.02
N GLN A 156 -0.51 -13.59 -6.16
CA GLN A 156 -1.41 -14.75 -6.30
C GLN A 156 -0.66 -16.08 -6.19
N LEU A 157 0.57 -16.19 -6.74
CA LEU A 157 1.39 -17.40 -6.60
C LEU A 157 1.77 -17.65 -5.15
N LEU A 158 2.26 -16.64 -4.42
CA LEU A 158 2.59 -16.76 -2.99
C LEU A 158 1.37 -17.22 -2.19
N ARG A 159 0.21 -16.56 -2.37
CA ARG A 159 -1.03 -16.96 -1.69
C ARG A 159 -1.46 -18.38 -2.08
N ARG A 160 -1.41 -18.75 -3.36
CA ARG A 160 -1.80 -20.09 -3.83
C ARG A 160 -0.94 -21.19 -3.20
N PHE A 161 0.38 -21.02 -3.15
CA PHE A 161 1.28 -21.97 -2.52
C PHE A 161 1.08 -22.03 -1.00
N SER A 162 0.91 -20.87 -0.36
CA SER A 162 0.62 -20.77 1.08
C SER A 162 -0.69 -21.47 1.47
N VAL A 163 -1.73 -21.40 0.64
CA VAL A 163 -3.01 -22.11 0.88
C VAL A 163 -2.91 -23.61 0.60
N ARG A 164 -2.15 -24.01 -0.43
CA ARG A 164 -1.93 -25.44 -0.72
C ARG A 164 -1.10 -26.12 0.38
N GLN A 165 -0.13 -25.40 0.95
CA GLN A 165 0.64 -25.89 2.08
C GLN A 165 -0.24 -26.23 3.30
N ASP A 166 -1.27 -25.43 3.59
CA ASP A 166 -2.22 -25.73 4.68
C ASP A 166 -3.00 -27.03 4.45
N ARG A 167 -3.26 -27.39 3.19
CA ARG A 167 -4.01 -28.62 2.83
C ARG A 167 -3.13 -29.86 2.78
N ASP A 168 -1.98 -29.74 2.12
CA ASP A 168 -1.13 -30.89 1.79
C ASP A 168 -0.04 -31.12 2.85
N GLY A 169 0.35 -30.08 3.59
CA GLY A 169 1.49 -30.12 4.52
C GLY A 169 2.86 -30.30 3.86
N ASN A 170 2.95 -30.23 2.52
CA ASN A 170 4.17 -30.51 1.79
C ASN A 170 5.21 -29.37 1.96
N PRO A 171 6.42 -29.64 2.50
CA PRO A 171 7.48 -28.63 2.67
C PRO A 171 7.96 -27.98 1.36
N GLN A 172 7.72 -28.63 0.21
CA GLN A 172 8.09 -28.10 -1.10
C GLN A 172 7.45 -26.73 -1.38
N PHE A 173 6.24 -26.49 -0.88
CA PHE A 173 5.58 -25.18 -1.03
C PHE A 173 6.33 -24.06 -0.30
N THR A 174 6.92 -24.33 0.86
CA THR A 174 7.79 -23.37 1.57
C THR A 174 9.00 -23.00 0.72
N ILE A 175 9.64 -23.99 0.08
CA ILE A 175 10.80 -23.77 -0.78
C ILE A 175 10.42 -22.96 -2.02
N TRP A 176 9.28 -23.25 -2.64
CA TRP A 176 8.80 -22.51 -3.81
C TRP A 176 8.42 -21.08 -3.47
N MET A 177 7.72 -20.84 -2.35
CA MET A 177 7.44 -19.49 -1.88
C MET A 177 8.72 -18.70 -1.63
N ARG A 178 9.73 -19.31 -1.02
CA ARG A 178 11.04 -18.67 -0.84
C ARG A 178 11.71 -18.30 -2.17
N ARG A 179 11.69 -19.20 -3.16
CA ARG A 179 12.23 -18.92 -4.50
C ARG A 179 11.51 -17.77 -5.19
N VAL A 180 10.17 -17.77 -5.13
CA VAL A 180 9.36 -16.67 -5.66
C VAL A 180 9.72 -15.37 -4.95
N SER A 181 9.83 -15.38 -3.61
CA SER A 181 10.20 -14.19 -2.85
C SER A 181 11.59 -13.65 -3.19
N PHE A 182 12.60 -14.50 -3.35
CA PHE A 182 13.93 -14.03 -3.77
C PHE A 182 13.93 -13.41 -5.16
N ALA A 183 13.22 -14.00 -6.13
CA ALA A 183 13.04 -13.42 -7.45
C ALA A 183 12.22 -12.11 -7.39
N SER A 184 11.23 -12.05 -6.49
CA SER A 184 10.36 -10.90 -6.32
C SER A 184 11.00 -9.71 -5.62
N LEU A 185 12.07 -9.85 -4.83
CA LEU A 185 12.72 -8.71 -4.17
C LEU A 185 13.20 -7.63 -5.16
N PRO A 186 14.08 -7.93 -6.14
CA PRO A 186 14.53 -6.93 -7.11
C PRO A 186 13.39 -6.51 -8.05
N MET A 187 12.54 -7.46 -8.47
CA MET A 187 11.40 -7.15 -9.35
C MET A 187 10.39 -6.21 -8.70
N PHE A 188 10.12 -6.37 -7.41
CA PHE A 188 9.28 -5.47 -6.64
C PHE A 188 9.85 -4.05 -6.62
N ALA A 189 11.14 -3.91 -6.32
CA ALA A 189 11.80 -2.61 -6.29
C ALA A 189 11.74 -1.92 -7.67
N LEU A 190 12.02 -2.65 -8.75
CA LEU A 190 11.97 -2.11 -10.11
C LEU A 190 10.54 -1.74 -10.53
N CYS A 191 9.58 -2.65 -10.40
CA CYS A 191 8.20 -2.39 -10.82
C CYS A 191 7.54 -1.29 -10.00
N LEU A 192 7.82 -1.20 -8.69
CA LEU A 192 7.30 -0.10 -7.87
C LEU A 192 7.93 1.24 -8.25
N THR A 193 9.25 1.27 -8.49
CA THR A 193 9.98 2.50 -8.86
C THR A 193 9.55 3.02 -10.22
N PHE A 194 9.58 2.18 -11.26
CA PHE A 194 9.16 2.59 -12.59
C PHE A 194 7.65 2.84 -12.67
N GLY A 195 6.84 2.12 -11.89
CA GLY A 195 5.41 2.43 -11.72
C GLY A 195 5.20 3.81 -11.09
N ALA A 196 5.96 4.17 -10.07
CA ALA A 196 5.92 5.52 -9.48
C ALA A 196 6.36 6.60 -10.49
N PHE A 197 7.39 6.32 -11.30
CA PHE A 197 7.84 7.23 -12.35
C PHE A 197 6.75 7.44 -13.41
N ASP A 198 6.14 6.35 -13.87
CA ASP A 198 5.09 6.39 -14.88
C ASP A 198 3.83 7.07 -14.34
N TRP A 199 3.31 6.64 -13.20
CA TRP A 199 1.96 7.01 -12.79
C TRP A 199 1.90 8.34 -12.04
N LEU A 200 2.96 8.68 -11.28
CA LEU A 200 2.97 9.83 -10.38
C LEU A 200 3.98 10.90 -10.81
N MET A 201 5.24 10.52 -11.07
CA MET A 201 6.27 11.49 -11.45
C MET A 201 5.98 12.14 -12.81
N SER A 202 5.48 11.36 -13.77
CA SER A 202 5.20 11.85 -15.13
C SER A 202 4.02 12.84 -15.22
N LEU A 203 3.27 13.04 -14.13
CA LEU A 203 2.28 14.13 -14.04
C LEU A 203 2.92 15.50 -14.33
N ASN A 204 4.20 15.66 -13.97
CA ASN A 204 5.03 16.76 -14.44
C ASN A 204 6.32 16.18 -15.06
N TYR A 205 6.33 16.05 -16.38
CA TYR A 205 7.45 15.47 -17.13
C TYR A 205 8.71 16.37 -17.16
N HIS A 206 8.65 17.64 -16.74
CA HIS A 206 9.85 18.47 -16.58
C HIS A 206 10.62 18.07 -15.31
N TRP A 207 9.92 17.62 -14.27
CA TRP A 207 10.52 17.23 -13.01
C TRP A 207 11.02 15.78 -13.04
N PHE A 208 12.10 15.50 -12.30
CA PHE A 208 12.60 14.15 -12.08
C PHE A 208 13.32 14.05 -10.73
N SER A 209 13.30 12.87 -10.12
CA SER A 209 14.07 12.61 -8.91
C SER A 209 14.31 11.11 -8.73
N THR A 210 15.56 10.71 -8.55
CA THR A 210 15.95 9.31 -8.37
C THR A 210 15.42 8.72 -7.05
N MET A 211 15.29 9.54 -6.00
CA MET A 211 14.78 9.11 -4.69
C MET A 211 13.26 8.89 -4.65
N PHE A 212 12.53 9.33 -5.68
CA PHE A 212 11.06 9.29 -5.68
C PHE A 212 10.50 7.85 -5.59
N GLY A 213 11.12 6.88 -6.25
CA GLY A 213 10.71 5.47 -6.12
C GLY A 213 10.87 4.92 -4.70
N VAL A 214 12.00 5.25 -4.05
CA VAL A 214 12.28 4.84 -2.67
C VAL A 214 11.35 5.56 -1.68
N TYR A 215 10.96 6.80 -1.97
CA TYR A 215 9.98 7.54 -1.19
C TYR A 215 8.61 6.86 -1.19
N ILE A 216 8.10 6.48 -2.37
CA ILE A 216 6.85 5.73 -2.52
C ILE A 216 6.95 4.37 -1.82
N PHE A 217 8.09 3.67 -1.94
CA PHE A 217 8.36 2.43 -1.23
C PHE A 217 8.28 2.58 0.29
N ALA A 218 8.98 3.55 0.86
CA ALA A 218 8.99 3.81 2.30
C ALA A 218 7.56 4.06 2.81
N GLY A 219 6.77 4.82 2.03
CA GLY A 219 5.38 5.08 2.35
C GLY A 219 4.49 3.84 2.27
N ALA A 220 4.63 3.05 1.21
CA ALA A 220 3.89 1.79 1.02
C ALA A 220 4.15 0.81 2.17
N ALA A 221 5.41 0.53 2.48
CA ALA A 221 5.77 -0.44 3.52
C ALA A 221 5.33 0.00 4.93
N GLY A 222 5.49 1.28 5.29
CA GLY A 222 5.07 1.78 6.61
C GLY A 222 3.55 1.83 6.79
N SER A 223 2.83 2.30 5.77
CA SER A 223 1.37 2.39 5.81
C SER A 223 0.69 1.03 5.75
N SER A 224 1.24 0.06 5.02
CA SER A 224 0.69 -1.30 4.98
C SER A 224 0.86 -2.06 6.29
N MET A 225 1.96 -1.84 7.04
CA MET A 225 2.12 -2.39 8.38
C MET A 225 1.08 -1.80 9.34
N SER A 226 0.79 -0.50 9.20
CA SER A 226 -0.27 0.17 9.96
C SER A 226 -1.65 -0.40 9.60
N LEU A 227 -1.93 -0.64 8.32
CA LEU A 227 -3.15 -1.32 7.88
C LEU A 227 -3.27 -2.73 8.48
N LEU A 228 -2.17 -3.48 8.54
CA LEU A 228 -2.16 -4.81 9.15
C LEU A 228 -2.57 -4.75 10.63
N VAL A 229 -2.05 -3.79 11.40
CA VAL A 229 -2.44 -3.61 12.81
C VAL A 229 -3.95 -3.35 12.95
N LEU A 230 -4.52 -2.51 12.08
CA LEU A 230 -5.96 -2.23 12.07
C LEU A 230 -6.78 -3.49 11.78
N VAL A 231 -6.40 -4.25 10.74
CA VAL A 231 -7.09 -5.47 10.33
C VAL A 231 -7.00 -6.55 11.40
N ILE A 232 -5.82 -6.80 11.95
CA ILE A 232 -5.62 -7.80 13.01
C ILE A 232 -6.38 -7.42 14.27
N THR A 233 -6.45 -6.14 14.62
CA THR A 233 -7.23 -5.70 15.78
C THR A 233 -8.73 -5.83 15.54
N ALA A 234 -9.22 -5.49 14.34
CA ALA A 234 -10.62 -5.69 13.98
C ALA A 234 -11.02 -7.18 14.05
N LEU A 235 -10.17 -8.08 13.57
CA LEU A 235 -10.38 -9.53 13.68
C LEU A 235 -10.39 -9.99 15.14
N ARG A 236 -9.47 -9.50 15.99
CA ARG A 236 -9.43 -9.80 17.43
C ARG A 236 -10.66 -9.32 18.19
N GLN A 237 -11.13 -8.11 17.90
CA GLN A 237 -12.35 -7.57 18.49
C GLN A 237 -13.59 -8.36 18.05
N ALA A 238 -13.61 -8.84 16.80
CA ALA A 238 -14.67 -9.72 16.29
C ALA A 238 -14.69 -11.12 16.96
N GLY A 239 -13.63 -11.52 17.64
CA GLY A 239 -13.53 -12.83 18.29
C GLY A 239 -12.43 -13.73 17.75
N TYR A 240 -11.83 -13.37 16.62
CA TYR A 240 -10.87 -14.21 15.92
C TYR A 240 -9.42 -13.98 16.36
N LEU A 241 -8.51 -14.94 16.14
CA LEU A 241 -7.07 -14.81 16.39
C LEU A 241 -6.70 -14.48 17.85
N LYS A 242 -7.62 -14.70 18.80
CA LYS A 242 -7.45 -14.32 20.21
C LYS A 242 -6.30 -15.07 20.88
N ASP A 243 -6.21 -16.37 20.61
CA ASP A 243 -5.24 -17.29 21.21
C ASP A 243 -3.94 -17.39 20.39
N VAL A 244 -3.96 -16.87 19.16
CA VAL A 244 -2.87 -16.98 18.19
C VAL A 244 -2.00 -15.72 18.19
N VAL A 245 -2.61 -14.54 18.21
CA VAL A 245 -1.89 -13.26 18.17
C VAL A 245 -1.70 -12.70 19.57
N THR A 246 -0.45 -12.75 20.05
CA THR A 246 -0.05 -12.24 21.37
C THR A 246 0.32 -10.75 21.37
N LEU A 247 0.53 -10.16 22.55
CA LEU A 247 0.99 -8.77 22.68
C LEU A 247 2.38 -8.54 22.09
N GLU A 248 3.23 -9.57 22.03
CA GLU A 248 4.57 -9.44 21.45
C GLU A 248 4.52 -9.25 19.93
N HIS A 249 3.50 -9.81 19.26
CA HIS A 249 3.26 -9.53 17.84
C HIS A 249 2.93 -8.06 17.60
N TYR A 250 2.07 -7.46 18.44
CA TYR A 250 1.77 -6.02 18.40
C TYR A 250 3.01 -5.17 18.66
N HIS A 251 3.84 -5.58 19.62
CA HIS A 251 5.08 -4.90 19.94
C HIS A 251 6.05 -4.88 18.74
N ILE A 252 6.21 -6.00 18.03
CA ILE A 252 7.04 -6.08 16.81
C ILE A 252 6.44 -5.25 15.67
N MET A 253 5.13 -5.34 15.41
CA MET A 253 4.47 -4.50 14.40
C MET A 253 4.69 -3.01 14.71
N GLY A 254 4.57 -2.61 15.97
CA GLY A 254 4.85 -1.24 16.43
C GLY A 254 6.32 -0.81 16.25
N LYS A 255 7.29 -1.73 16.39
CA LYS A 255 8.70 -1.45 16.06
C LYS A 255 8.89 -1.22 14.57
N TRP A 256 8.24 -2.01 13.71
CA TRP A 256 8.29 -1.81 12.26
C TRP A 256 7.61 -0.51 11.83
N MET A 257 6.48 -0.14 12.44
CA MET A 257 5.84 1.16 12.22
C MET A 257 6.80 2.31 12.58
N LEU A 258 7.50 2.24 13.71
CA LEU A 258 8.50 3.24 14.08
C LEU A 258 9.67 3.28 13.09
N ALA A 259 10.21 2.12 12.72
CA ALA A 259 11.34 2.03 11.78
C ALA A 259 10.99 2.66 10.43
N PHE A 260 9.81 2.35 9.87
CA PHE A 260 9.37 2.92 8.59
C PHE A 260 8.92 4.37 8.70
N CYS A 261 8.48 4.84 9.88
CA CYS A 261 8.27 6.26 10.14
C CYS A 261 9.59 7.05 10.02
N ILE A 262 10.66 6.56 10.66
CA ILE A 262 12.00 7.17 10.57
C ILE A 262 12.55 7.05 9.14
N PHE A 263 12.41 5.89 8.51
CA PHE A 263 12.91 5.66 7.15
C PHE A 263 12.23 6.57 6.12
N TRP A 264 10.89 6.71 6.18
CA TRP A 264 10.15 7.61 5.31
C TRP A 264 10.59 9.07 5.52
N ALA A 265 10.77 9.50 6.77
CA ALA A 265 11.23 10.85 7.08
C ALA A 265 12.65 11.11 6.58
N TYR A 266 13.55 10.12 6.72
CA TYR A 266 14.91 10.20 6.20
C TYR A 266 14.93 10.37 4.67
N ILE A 267 14.17 9.55 3.94
CA ILE A 267 14.13 9.63 2.48
C ILE A 267 13.44 10.92 2.01
N GLY A 268 12.29 11.27 2.59
CA GLY A 268 11.55 12.49 2.24
C GLY A 268 12.35 13.76 2.53
N PHE A 269 12.97 13.84 3.71
CA PHE A 269 13.85 14.95 4.06
C PHE A 269 15.10 14.98 3.19
N GLY A 270 15.73 13.84 2.92
CA GLY A 270 16.90 13.76 2.05
C GLY A 270 16.60 14.26 0.64
N GLN A 271 15.45 13.89 0.07
CA GLN A 271 14.99 14.39 -1.22
C GLN A 271 14.75 15.91 -1.19
N TYR A 272 14.04 16.40 -0.18
CA TYR A 272 13.75 17.82 -0.02
C TYR A 272 15.02 18.65 0.15
N MET A 273 15.89 18.25 1.08
CA MET A 273 17.10 19.00 1.44
C MET A 273 18.05 19.14 0.25
N LEU A 274 18.28 18.07 -0.52
CA LEU A 274 19.16 18.11 -1.68
C LEU A 274 18.62 19.04 -2.79
N ILE A 275 17.32 18.95 -3.09
CA ILE A 275 16.69 19.81 -4.11
C ILE A 275 16.68 21.27 -3.64
N TRP A 276 16.36 21.52 -2.36
CA TRP A 276 16.37 22.85 -1.78
C TRP A 276 17.78 23.46 -1.75
N TYR A 277 18.80 22.67 -1.44
CA TYR A 277 20.19 23.13 -1.35
C TYR A 277 20.78 23.47 -2.72
N ALA A 278 20.58 22.61 -3.73
CA ALA A 278 21.08 22.85 -5.08
C ALA A 278 20.27 23.90 -5.84
N ASN A 279 18.99 24.06 -5.49
CA ASN A 279 18.06 25.06 -6.00
C ASN A 279 18.00 25.16 -7.55
N ILE A 280 18.07 24.00 -8.22
CA ILE A 280 17.95 23.90 -9.68
C ILE A 280 16.48 24.15 -10.07
N PRO A 281 16.17 25.10 -10.99
CA PRO A 281 14.79 25.49 -11.29
C PRO A 281 13.88 24.32 -11.69
N GLU A 282 14.37 23.39 -12.50
CA GLU A 282 13.65 22.23 -13.01
C GLU A 282 13.25 21.26 -11.89
N GLU A 283 14.02 21.20 -10.80
CA GLU A 283 13.78 20.29 -9.67
C GLU A 283 12.95 20.96 -8.57
N THR A 284 13.13 22.26 -8.37
CA THR A 284 12.49 23.03 -7.29
C THR A 284 11.02 23.30 -7.52
N GLN A 285 10.55 23.34 -8.77
CA GLN A 285 9.13 23.54 -9.13
C GLN A 285 8.18 22.59 -8.38
N PHE A 286 8.61 21.34 -8.12
CA PHE A 286 7.79 20.35 -7.42
C PHE A 286 7.48 20.81 -5.98
N PHE A 287 8.47 21.35 -5.28
CA PHE A 287 8.32 21.84 -3.91
C PHE A 287 7.70 23.23 -3.87
N ILE A 288 7.95 24.10 -4.86
CA ILE A 288 7.29 25.42 -4.93
C ILE A 288 5.77 25.25 -5.00
N ALA A 289 5.27 24.35 -5.86
CA ALA A 289 3.83 24.08 -5.98
C ALA A 289 3.21 23.50 -4.68
N ARG A 290 4.03 22.91 -3.80
CA ARG A 290 3.59 22.18 -2.60
C ARG A 290 3.87 22.89 -1.28
N ASN A 291 4.73 23.90 -1.29
CA ASN A 291 5.14 24.68 -0.11
C ASN A 291 4.72 26.15 -0.20
N THR A 292 3.85 26.51 -1.15
CA THR A 292 3.28 27.86 -1.27
C THR A 292 1.78 27.85 -0.97
N GLN A 293 1.23 29.02 -0.63
CA GLN A 293 -0.21 29.20 -0.39
C GLN A 293 -0.78 28.21 0.64
N SER A 294 -2.00 27.73 0.44
CA SER A 294 -2.66 26.77 1.34
C SER A 294 -2.02 25.38 1.33
N TRP A 295 -1.23 25.02 0.30
CA TRP A 295 -0.50 23.75 0.25
C TRP A 295 0.57 23.66 1.34
N TRP A 296 1.18 24.79 1.71
CA TRP A 296 2.15 24.85 2.81
C TRP A 296 1.61 24.25 4.11
N ALA A 297 0.36 24.56 4.46
CA ALA A 297 -0.27 24.06 5.69
C ALA A 297 -0.44 22.53 5.66
N LEU A 298 -0.82 21.96 4.51
CA LEU A 298 -0.93 20.51 4.35
C LEU A 298 0.43 19.81 4.34
N SER A 299 1.44 20.40 3.69
CA SER A 299 2.80 19.88 3.69
C SER A 299 3.41 19.90 5.08
N MET A 300 3.18 20.97 5.87
CA MET A 300 3.61 21.04 7.27
C MET A 300 2.87 20.03 8.15
N LEU A 301 1.55 19.88 7.94
CA LEU A 301 0.77 18.83 8.60
C LEU A 301 1.31 17.44 8.27
N LEU A 302 1.74 17.19 7.03
CA LEU A 302 2.36 15.93 6.66
C LEU A 302 3.67 15.72 7.42
N VAL A 303 4.56 16.71 7.49
CA VAL A 303 5.84 16.59 8.21
C VAL A 303 5.61 16.31 9.70
N VAL A 304 4.77 17.10 10.36
CA VAL A 304 4.48 16.95 11.80
C VAL A 304 3.66 15.68 12.07
N GLY A 305 2.60 15.48 11.31
CA GLY A 305 1.63 14.41 11.51
C GLY A 305 2.16 13.05 11.08
N ARG A 306 3.02 12.96 10.08
CA ARG A 306 3.55 11.67 9.62
C ARG A 306 4.83 11.24 10.32
N PHE A 307 5.69 12.20 10.65
CA PHE A 307 6.96 11.92 11.31
C PHE A 307 6.91 12.28 12.79
N PHE A 308 6.95 13.57 13.15
CA PHE A 308 7.21 13.99 14.54
C PHE A 308 6.19 13.43 15.56
N GLY A 309 4.90 13.47 15.23
CA GLY A 309 3.84 12.92 16.07
C GLY A 309 3.99 11.41 16.28
N PRO A 310 3.90 10.58 15.21
CA PRO A 310 4.05 9.15 15.32
C PRO A 310 5.40 8.71 15.88
N PHE A 311 6.49 9.41 15.56
CA PHE A 311 7.82 9.15 16.11
C PHE A 311 7.83 9.28 17.63
N ALA A 312 7.36 10.41 18.18
CA ALA A 312 7.34 10.65 19.62
C ALA A 312 6.46 9.63 20.35
N ILE A 313 5.27 9.35 19.79
CA ILE A 313 4.31 8.41 20.36
C ILE A 313 4.84 6.97 20.31
N LEU A 314 5.35 6.53 19.15
CA LEU A 314 5.90 5.18 18.97
C LEU A 314 7.26 5.01 19.64
N LEU A 315 7.93 6.05 20.16
CA LEU A 315 9.13 5.83 20.97
C LEU A 315 8.79 5.09 22.27
N LEU A 316 7.59 5.32 22.81
CA LEU A 316 7.12 4.74 24.06
C LEU A 316 6.81 3.25 23.91
N ARG A 317 7.47 2.41 24.73
CA ARG A 317 7.26 0.95 24.73
C ARG A 317 5.83 0.57 25.12
N SER A 318 5.22 1.29 26.06
CA SER A 318 3.87 1.02 26.56
C SER A 318 2.84 1.03 25.43
N ILE A 319 2.90 2.04 24.56
CA ILE A 319 1.95 2.22 23.45
C ILE A 319 2.03 1.06 22.46
N LYS A 320 3.24 0.56 22.17
CA LYS A 320 3.44 -0.60 21.28
C LYS A 320 2.89 -1.91 21.85
N LYS A 321 2.74 -2.03 23.17
CA LYS A 321 2.18 -3.22 23.83
C LYS A 321 0.67 -3.15 24.07
N HIS A 322 0.03 -2.01 23.81
CA HIS A 322 -1.42 -1.85 23.94
C HIS A 322 -2.12 -1.79 22.57
N PRO A 323 -2.84 -2.85 22.15
CA PRO A 323 -3.43 -2.94 20.80
C PRO A 323 -4.32 -1.75 20.42
N HIS A 324 -5.15 -1.26 21.36
CA HIS A 324 -6.05 -0.15 21.10
C HIS A 324 -5.29 1.17 20.84
N GLN A 325 -4.26 1.46 21.64
CA GLN A 325 -3.45 2.66 21.46
C GLN A 325 -2.65 2.58 20.15
N LEU A 326 -2.08 1.41 19.86
CA LEU A 326 -1.36 1.19 18.60
C LEU A 326 -2.27 1.35 17.37
N CYS A 327 -3.55 0.95 17.47
CA CYS A 327 -4.53 1.17 16.41
C CYS A 327 -4.81 2.63 16.11
N ILE A 328 -4.89 3.48 17.14
CA ILE A 328 -5.10 4.92 16.93
C ILE A 328 -3.94 5.50 16.11
N VAL A 329 -2.71 5.15 16.47
CA VAL A 329 -1.51 5.58 15.74
C VAL A 329 -1.48 4.99 14.33
N ALA A 330 -1.84 3.71 14.18
CA ALA A 330 -1.90 3.06 12.88
C ALA A 330 -2.93 3.72 11.94
N GLY A 331 -4.12 4.04 12.45
CA GLY A 331 -5.16 4.77 11.72
C GLY A 331 -4.67 6.16 11.29
N TRP A 332 -3.97 6.85 12.18
CA TRP A 332 -3.35 8.15 11.88
C TRP A 332 -2.26 8.05 10.79
N ILE A 333 -1.38 7.04 10.84
CA ILE A 333 -0.36 6.82 9.79
C ILE A 333 -1.02 6.51 8.44
N VAL A 334 -2.08 5.70 8.40
CA VAL A 334 -2.83 5.43 7.17
C VAL A 334 -3.48 6.71 6.64
N PHE A 335 -4.04 7.55 7.51
CA PHE A 335 -4.57 8.86 7.12
C PHE A 335 -3.47 9.80 6.58
N MET A 336 -2.28 9.80 7.19
CA MET A 336 -1.12 10.55 6.68
C MET A 336 -0.59 9.98 5.36
N GLN A 337 -0.74 8.68 5.10
CA GLN A 337 -0.49 8.08 3.78
C GLN A 337 -1.46 8.57 2.73
N MET A 338 -2.72 8.74 3.09
CA MET A 338 -3.70 9.36 2.20
C MET A 338 -3.32 10.82 1.91
N LEU A 339 -2.97 11.61 2.93
CA LEU A 339 -2.53 13.00 2.74
C LEU A 339 -1.27 13.10 1.86
N ASP A 340 -0.30 12.19 2.04
CA ASP A 340 0.91 12.13 1.22
C ASP A 340 0.58 11.90 -0.26
N MET A 341 -0.24 10.90 -0.57
CA MET A 341 -0.66 10.65 -1.97
C MET A 341 -1.47 11.82 -2.53
N TYR A 342 -2.27 12.49 -1.70
CA TYR A 342 -3.00 13.70 -2.10
C TYR A 342 -2.03 14.83 -2.48
N LEU A 343 -0.99 15.07 -1.66
CA LEU A 343 0.04 16.07 -1.92
C LEU A 343 0.95 15.73 -3.10
N ILE A 344 1.12 14.45 -3.44
CA ILE A 344 1.85 14.06 -4.65
C ILE A 344 1.02 14.38 -5.89
N VAL A 345 -0.28 14.09 -5.90
CA VAL A 345 -1.11 14.14 -7.12
C VAL A 345 -1.79 15.49 -7.35
N LEU A 346 -2.54 16.02 -6.37
CA LEU A 346 -3.48 17.13 -6.59
C LEU A 346 -2.82 18.50 -6.83
N PRO A 347 -1.63 18.83 -6.31
CA PRO A 347 -0.95 20.08 -6.66
C PRO A 347 -0.57 20.18 -8.14
N ALA A 348 -0.50 19.05 -8.86
CA ALA A 348 -0.31 19.06 -10.31
C ALA A 348 -1.55 19.59 -11.06
N LEU A 349 -2.73 19.49 -10.45
CA LEU A 349 -3.98 20.05 -10.97
C LEU A 349 -4.22 21.48 -10.46
N HIS A 350 -4.06 21.70 -9.15
CA HIS A 350 -4.37 22.97 -8.50
C HIS A 350 -3.10 23.66 -7.97
N GLY A 351 -2.31 24.27 -8.86
CA GLY A 351 -1.05 24.90 -8.47
C GLY A 351 -1.17 26.14 -7.56
N THR A 352 -2.36 26.76 -7.47
CA THR A 352 -2.58 28.02 -6.73
C THR A 352 -3.12 27.83 -5.31
N GLY A 353 -3.65 26.64 -4.98
CA GLY A 353 -4.17 26.35 -3.65
C GLY A 353 -4.98 25.07 -3.55
N VAL A 354 -5.25 24.64 -2.31
CA VAL A 354 -6.05 23.45 -2.01
C VAL A 354 -7.51 23.66 -2.40
N HIS A 355 -7.98 22.83 -3.31
CA HIS A 355 -9.40 22.69 -3.64
C HIS A 355 -9.82 21.24 -3.43
N VAL A 356 -10.58 20.97 -2.37
CA VAL A 356 -11.13 19.64 -2.09
C VAL A 356 -12.40 19.47 -2.90
N SER A 357 -12.41 18.47 -3.78
CA SER A 357 -13.55 18.12 -4.59
C SER A 357 -14.33 16.97 -3.98
N ILE A 358 -15.64 16.92 -4.28
CA ILE A 358 -16.47 15.75 -3.95
C ILE A 358 -15.93 14.47 -4.61
N TRP A 359 -15.28 14.60 -5.77
CA TRP A 359 -14.67 13.49 -6.51
C TRP A 359 -13.49 12.86 -5.78
N ASP A 360 -12.76 13.62 -4.95
CA ASP A 360 -11.66 13.10 -4.14
C ASP A 360 -12.18 12.10 -3.11
N LEU A 361 -13.24 12.48 -2.39
CA LEU A 361 -13.88 11.64 -1.39
C LEU A 361 -14.61 10.45 -2.03
N LEU A 362 -15.34 10.69 -3.12
CA LEU A 362 -16.11 9.65 -3.77
C LEU A 362 -15.21 8.57 -4.39
N SER A 363 -14.07 8.95 -4.98
CA SER A 363 -13.09 8.00 -5.52
C SER A 363 -12.46 7.14 -4.41
N LEU A 364 -12.15 7.74 -3.25
CA LEU A 364 -11.69 7.00 -2.07
C LEU A 364 -12.73 5.99 -1.58
N ILE A 365 -13.99 6.40 -1.48
CA ILE A 365 -15.09 5.53 -1.05
C ILE A 365 -15.31 4.41 -2.07
N ALA A 366 -15.32 4.71 -3.38
CA ALA A 366 -15.53 3.74 -4.44
C ALA A 366 -14.47 2.63 -4.41
N ILE A 367 -13.19 3.00 -4.40
CA ILE A 367 -12.09 2.03 -4.38
C ILE A 367 -12.05 1.31 -3.02
N GLY A 368 -12.13 2.05 -1.92
CA GLY A 368 -12.06 1.48 -0.56
C GLY A 368 -13.19 0.50 -0.27
N ALA A 369 -14.44 0.83 -0.61
CA ALA A 369 -15.58 -0.07 -0.45
C ALA A 369 -15.47 -1.31 -1.35
N THR A 370 -14.99 -1.15 -2.59
CA THR A 370 -14.76 -2.28 -3.50
C THR A 370 -13.71 -3.23 -2.94
N LEU A 371 -12.59 -2.71 -2.45
CA LEU A 371 -11.53 -3.53 -1.87
C LEU A 371 -11.97 -4.20 -0.56
N GLY A 372 -12.67 -3.47 0.31
CA GLY A 372 -13.25 -4.03 1.55
C GLY A 372 -14.26 -5.13 1.28
N PHE A 373 -15.13 -4.95 0.28
CA PHE A 373 -16.08 -5.96 -0.17
C PHE A 373 -15.39 -7.23 -0.69
N VAL A 374 -14.38 -7.09 -1.55
CA VAL A 374 -13.63 -8.24 -2.09
C VAL A 374 -12.83 -8.93 -0.99
N TYR A 375 -12.23 -8.17 -0.07
CA TYR A 375 -11.51 -8.72 1.07
C TYR A 375 -12.42 -9.59 1.95
N LEU A 376 -13.62 -9.11 2.32
CA LEU A 376 -14.59 -9.90 3.09
C LEU A 376 -15.08 -11.16 2.37
N ARG A 377 -15.02 -11.21 1.04
CA ARG A 377 -15.29 -12.43 0.26
C ARG A 377 -14.09 -13.36 0.12
N LEU A 378 -12.88 -12.84 0.28
CA LEU A 378 -11.65 -13.59 0.14
C LEU A 378 -11.24 -14.29 1.44
N VAL A 379 -11.37 -13.59 2.58
CA VAL A 379 -10.98 -14.07 3.92
C VAL A 379 -11.64 -15.41 4.31
N PRO A 380 -12.96 -15.64 4.10
CA PRO A 380 -13.61 -16.90 4.47
C PRO A 380 -13.13 -18.13 3.71
N ARG A 381 -12.42 -17.95 2.58
CA ARG A 381 -12.02 -19.07 1.70
C ARG A 381 -10.85 -19.88 2.26
N THR A 382 -10.20 -19.40 3.31
CA THR A 382 -8.97 -19.96 3.87
C THR A 382 -8.97 -19.80 5.39
N SER A 383 -8.17 -20.59 6.10
CA SER A 383 -7.87 -20.32 7.51
C SER A 383 -7.29 -18.90 7.67
N LEU A 384 -7.56 -18.23 8.79
CA LEU A 384 -7.13 -16.87 9.10
C LEU A 384 -5.63 -16.73 9.34
N PHE A 385 -4.94 -17.84 9.60
CA PHE A 385 -3.49 -17.96 9.69
C PHE A 385 -3.02 -19.27 9.04
N PRO A 386 -1.77 -19.38 8.60
CA PRO A 386 -1.20 -20.60 8.02
C PRO A 386 -1.05 -21.70 9.09
N VAL A 387 -1.82 -22.78 8.99
CA VAL A 387 -1.96 -23.81 10.04
C VAL A 387 -0.82 -24.81 9.99
N ARG A 388 -0.33 -25.13 8.79
CA ARG A 388 0.75 -26.11 8.57
C ARG A 388 2.06 -25.45 8.20
N ASP A 389 2.29 -24.24 8.72
CA ASP A 389 3.58 -23.59 8.56
C ASP A 389 4.61 -24.20 9.52
N PRO A 390 5.81 -24.57 9.06
CA PRO A 390 6.87 -25.11 9.90
C PRO A 390 7.21 -24.26 11.12
N ARG A 391 7.00 -22.94 11.04
CA ARG A 391 7.36 -21.96 12.08
C ARG A 391 6.17 -21.46 12.90
N LEU A 392 4.99 -22.04 12.72
CA LEU A 392 3.81 -21.61 13.47
C LEU A 392 4.04 -21.70 14.98
N ILE A 393 4.66 -22.78 15.47
CA ILE A 393 4.93 -22.99 16.89
C ILE A 393 5.89 -21.93 17.44
N GLU A 394 6.92 -21.55 16.67
CA GLU A 394 7.88 -20.51 17.03
C GLU A 394 7.19 -19.14 17.10
N SER A 395 6.31 -18.82 16.14
CA SER A 395 5.50 -17.61 16.16
C SER A 395 4.56 -17.56 17.37
N LEU A 396 3.91 -18.67 17.74
CA LEU A 396 3.02 -18.73 18.90
C LEU A 396 3.78 -18.52 20.21
N LYS A 397 5.01 -19.03 20.31
CA LYS A 397 5.89 -18.92 21.48
C LYS A 397 6.76 -17.65 21.47
N LEU A 398 6.47 -16.70 20.59
CA LEU A 398 7.25 -15.47 20.44
C LEU A 398 7.35 -14.70 21.76
N VAL A 399 8.58 -14.43 22.19
CA VAL A 399 8.92 -13.58 23.33
C VAL A 399 9.88 -12.48 22.85
N ASN A 400 9.61 -11.21 23.20
CA ASN A 400 10.37 -10.05 22.70
C ASN A 400 10.72 -8.98 23.75
#